data_AF-A0A816GL79-F1
#
_entry.id   AF-A0A816GL79-F1
#
_cell.length_a   1.000
_cell.length_b   1.000
_cell.length_c   1.000
_cell.angle_alpha   90.00
_cell.angle_beta   90.00
_cell.angle_gamma   90.00
#
_symmetry.space_group_name_H-M   'P 1'
#
loop_
_entity.id
_entity.type
_entity.pdbx_description
1 polymer ?
#
loop_
_entity_poly.entity_id
_entity_poly.type
_entity_poly.pdbx_seq_one_letter_code
_entity_poly.pdbx_strand_id
1 'polypeptide(L)'
;EGTIVAGGNGFGENLNQLSSPKGVIVDYLGDIYVVDCWNHRVMRWCEGKEEGEVVVGGNGKGSQSNQLNYPIGLSIDDEGNLYVADYYNHLIAKFEII
;
A
#
# COMPACT_ATOMS: atom_id res chain seq x y z
N GLU A 1 -15.80 -19.62 -3.93
CA GLU A 1 -15.18 -18.96 -5.10
C GLU A 1 -14.38 -17.76 -4.59
N GLY A 2 -13.32 -17.35 -5.27
CA GLY A 2 -12.52 -16.18 -4.87
C GLY A 2 -13.03 -14.92 -5.55
N THR A 3 -12.95 -13.78 -4.86
CA THR A 3 -13.36 -12.47 -5.37
C THR A 3 -12.17 -11.51 -5.39
N ILE A 4 -12.13 -10.62 -6.37
CA ILE A 4 -11.13 -9.54 -6.43
C ILE A 4 -11.60 -8.40 -5.54
N VAL A 5 -10.74 -7.96 -4.63
CA VAL A 5 -11.06 -6.95 -3.60
C VAL A 5 -10.13 -5.74 -3.62
N ALA A 6 -9.07 -5.79 -4.43
CA ALA A 6 -8.15 -4.67 -4.69
C ALA A 6 -7.51 -4.85 -6.08
N GLY A 7 -7.38 -3.77 -6.84
CA GLY A 7 -6.89 -3.81 -8.22
C GLY A 7 -7.83 -4.55 -9.16
N GLY A 8 -7.28 -5.42 -10.02
CA GLY A 8 -8.06 -6.22 -10.99
C GLY A 8 -8.21 -5.58 -12.38
N ASN A 9 -7.86 -4.30 -12.54
CA ASN A 9 -7.98 -3.57 -13.81
C ASN A 9 -6.67 -3.52 -14.61
N GLY A 10 -5.85 -4.56 -14.47
CA GLY A 10 -4.55 -4.69 -15.14
C GLY A 10 -3.39 -3.98 -14.43
N PHE A 11 -2.24 -4.04 -15.08
CA PHE A 11 -1.01 -3.38 -14.64
C PHE A 11 -1.07 -1.88 -14.95
N GLY A 12 -0.73 -1.05 -13.96
CA GLY A 12 -0.63 0.40 -14.14
C GLY A 12 -0.57 1.17 -12.82
N GLU A 13 -0.67 2.49 -12.91
CA GLU A 13 -0.54 3.42 -11.79
C GLU A 13 -1.85 4.13 -11.41
N ASN A 14 -2.93 3.90 -12.15
CA ASN A 14 -4.26 4.42 -11.79
C ASN A 14 -4.72 3.86 -10.43
N LEU A 15 -5.69 4.52 -9.79
CA LEU A 15 -6.18 4.14 -8.47
C LEU A 15 -6.92 2.80 -8.43
N ASN A 16 -7.35 2.28 -9.58
CA ASN A 16 -7.96 0.97 -9.73
C ASN A 16 -6.98 -0.11 -10.25
N GLN A 17 -5.69 0.21 -10.33
CA GLN A 17 -4.62 -0.64 -10.85
C GLN A 17 -3.51 -0.86 -9.82
N LEU A 18 -2.75 -1.94 -10.00
CA LEU A 18 -1.60 -2.29 -9.17
C LEU A 18 -0.43 -2.71 -10.06
N SER A 19 0.78 -2.54 -9.56
CA SER A 19 2.05 -2.79 -10.25
C SER A 19 2.98 -3.62 -9.36
N SER A 20 3.01 -4.93 -9.61
CA SER A 20 3.71 -5.93 -8.78
C SER A 20 3.32 -5.84 -7.28
N PRO A 21 2.04 -6.07 -6.92
CA PRO A 21 1.63 -6.06 -5.51
C PRO A 21 2.41 -7.10 -4.70
N LYS A 22 2.83 -6.74 -3.48
CA LYS A 22 3.63 -7.60 -2.59
C LYS A 22 2.88 -7.93 -1.30
N GLY A 23 3.17 -7.20 -0.22
CA GLY A 23 2.49 -7.38 1.06
C GLY A 23 1.02 -6.93 1.00
N VAL A 24 0.19 -7.61 1.78
CA VAL A 24 -1.21 -7.26 2.03
C VAL A 24 -1.53 -7.47 3.51
N ILE A 25 -2.31 -6.56 4.09
CA ILE A 25 -2.96 -6.74 5.38
C ILE A 25 -4.42 -6.28 5.29
N VAL A 26 -5.22 -6.71 6.25
CA VAL A 26 -6.60 -6.27 6.43
C VAL A 26 -6.70 -5.73 7.85
N ASP A 27 -7.25 -4.53 8.01
CA ASP A 27 -7.45 -3.94 9.33
C ASP A 27 -8.74 -4.47 10.01
N TYR A 28 -9.05 -3.96 11.20
CA TYR A 28 -10.24 -4.38 11.95
C TYR A 28 -11.56 -3.87 11.37
N LEU A 29 -11.52 -2.88 10.47
CA LEU A 29 -12.68 -2.36 9.74
C LEU A 29 -12.95 -3.16 8.46
N GLY A 30 -12.00 -4.00 8.03
CA GLY A 30 -12.05 -4.75 6.79
C GLY A 30 -11.39 -4.03 5.61
N ASP A 31 -10.73 -2.90 5.85
CA ASP A 31 -10.00 -2.18 4.81
C ASP A 31 -8.73 -2.95 4.44
N ILE A 32 -8.46 -3.03 3.14
CA ILE A 32 -7.36 -3.82 2.58
C ILE A 32 -6.23 -2.89 2.19
N TYR A 33 -5.07 -3.11 2.79
CA TYR A 33 -3.87 -2.34 2.49
C TYR A 33 -2.91 -3.19 1.67
N VAL A 34 -2.47 -2.68 0.51
CA VAL A 34 -1.63 -3.39 -0.44
C VAL A 34 -0.36 -2.59 -0.71
N VAL A 35 0.80 -3.24 -0.61
CA VAL A 35 2.05 -2.70 -1.11
C VAL A 35 2.06 -2.77 -2.64
N ASP A 36 1.96 -1.61 -3.28
CA ASP A 36 2.06 -1.44 -4.72
C ASP A 36 3.52 -1.10 -5.11
N CYS A 37 4.33 -2.16 -5.13
CA CYS A 37 5.80 -2.09 -5.06
C CYS A 37 6.42 -1.26 -6.18
N TRP A 38 6.03 -1.49 -7.43
CA TRP A 38 6.62 -0.79 -8.58
C TRP A 38 6.08 0.62 -8.76
N ASN A 39 4.95 0.94 -8.13
CA ASN A 39 4.43 2.30 -8.05
C ASN A 39 4.91 3.04 -6.78
N HIS A 40 5.81 2.44 -5.99
CA HIS A 40 6.43 3.08 -4.83
C HIS A 40 5.41 3.63 -3.82
N ARG A 41 4.33 2.88 -3.57
CA ARG A 41 3.21 3.32 -2.74
C ARG A 41 2.56 2.19 -1.95
N VAL A 42 1.80 2.55 -0.93
CA VAL A 42 0.83 1.68 -0.26
C VAL A 42 -0.56 2.21 -0.57
N MET A 43 -1.44 1.31 -1.01
CA MET A 43 -2.82 1.61 -1.36
C MET A 43 -3.77 1.02 -0.33
N ARG A 44 -4.90 1.68 -0.05
CA ARG A 44 -6.02 1.17 0.74
C ARG A 44 -7.26 1.00 -0.12
N TRP A 45 -7.95 -0.12 0.01
CA TRP A 45 -9.30 -0.32 -0.52
C TRP A 45 -10.28 -0.55 0.64
N CYS A 46 -11.28 0.30 0.74
CA CYS A 46 -12.44 0.04 1.59
C CYS A 46 -13.38 -0.96 0.91
N GLU A 47 -14.13 -1.71 1.70
CA GLU A 47 -15.06 -2.73 1.19
C GLU A 47 -16.01 -2.14 0.12
N GLY A 48 -16.09 -2.82 -1.02
CA GLY A 48 -16.98 -2.45 -2.13
C GLY A 48 -16.52 -1.27 -3.00
N LYS A 49 -15.33 -0.70 -2.77
CA LYS A 49 -14.77 0.35 -3.61
C LYS A 49 -14.10 -0.21 -4.87
N GLU A 50 -14.34 0.43 -6.01
CA GLU A 50 -13.70 0.08 -7.29
C GLU A 50 -12.26 0.63 -7.40
N GLU A 51 -11.98 1.73 -6.71
CA GLU A 51 -10.67 2.39 -6.67
C GLU A 51 -10.14 2.41 -5.24
N GLY A 52 -8.81 2.36 -5.12
CA GLY A 52 -8.12 2.51 -3.86
C GLY A 52 -7.65 3.94 -3.63
N GLU A 53 -7.12 4.18 -2.45
CA GLU A 53 -6.56 5.46 -2.04
C GLU A 53 -5.08 5.29 -1.69
N VAL A 54 -4.23 6.22 -2.13
CA VAL A 54 -2.82 6.23 -1.73
C VAL A 54 -2.74 6.64 -0.27
N VAL A 55 -2.24 5.75 0.59
CA VAL A 55 -2.06 6.03 2.03
C VAL A 55 -0.66 6.57 2.29
N VAL A 56 0.35 6.01 1.63
CA VAL A 56 1.76 6.36 1.79
C VAL A 56 2.47 6.24 0.44
N GLY A 57 3.45 7.10 0.18
CA GLY A 57 4.25 7.06 -1.04
C GLY A 57 3.51 7.69 -2.22
N GLY A 58 3.79 7.20 -3.43
CA GLY A 58 3.20 7.75 -4.67
C GLY A 58 3.76 9.11 -5.10
N ASN A 59 4.67 9.71 -4.32
CA ASN A 59 5.35 10.98 -4.62
C ASN A 59 6.72 10.75 -5.31
N GLY A 60 6.77 9.72 -6.15
CA GLY A 60 8.00 9.24 -6.76
C GLY A 60 8.86 8.36 -5.84
N LYS A 61 9.82 7.68 -6.46
CA LYS A 61 10.80 6.84 -5.78
C LYS A 61 11.82 7.70 -5.01
N GLY A 62 12.02 7.44 -3.73
CA GLY A 62 13.03 8.13 -2.93
C GLY A 62 12.93 7.80 -1.45
N SER A 63 13.67 8.53 -0.62
CA SER A 63 13.80 8.32 0.83
C SER A 63 13.32 9.50 1.68
N GLN A 64 12.63 10.47 1.06
CA GLN A 64 11.97 11.54 1.79
C GLN A 64 10.77 11.00 2.59
N SER A 65 10.26 11.78 3.55
CA SER A 65 9.21 11.34 4.50
C SER A 65 7.89 10.92 3.86
N ASN A 66 7.65 11.24 2.59
CA ASN A 66 6.45 10.87 1.83
C ASN A 66 6.77 10.03 0.57
N GLN A 67 7.99 9.47 0.49
CA GLN A 67 8.46 8.64 -0.62
C GLN A 67 8.79 7.24 -0.12
N LEU A 68 8.71 6.27 -1.02
CA LEU A 68 9.13 4.89 -0.80
C LEU A 68 10.01 4.42 -1.96
N ASN A 69 10.74 3.32 -1.78
CA ASN A 69 11.66 2.77 -2.77
C ASN A 69 11.54 1.24 -2.88
N TYR A 70 10.58 0.82 -3.71
CA TYR A 70 10.13 -0.57 -3.88
C TYR A 70 9.79 -1.23 -2.54
N PRO A 71 8.80 -0.70 -1.80
CA PRO A 71 8.34 -1.33 -0.57
C PRO A 71 7.92 -2.78 -0.85
N ILE A 72 8.05 -3.66 0.13
CA ILE A 72 7.73 -5.10 -0.06
C ILE A 72 6.76 -5.68 0.96
N GLY A 73 6.67 -5.09 2.16
CA GLY A 73 5.83 -5.62 3.24
C GLY A 73 5.27 -4.49 4.10
N LEU A 74 4.16 -4.78 4.79
CA LEU A 74 3.55 -3.84 5.71
C LEU A 74 2.93 -4.55 6.92
N SER A 75 2.73 -3.79 8.00
CA SER A 75 1.98 -4.18 9.21
C SER A 75 1.35 -2.94 9.85
N ILE A 76 0.24 -3.10 10.56
CA ILE A 76 -0.41 -2.04 11.34
C ILE A 76 -0.33 -2.43 12.82
N ASP A 77 0.00 -1.48 13.69
CA ASP A 77 -0.06 -1.68 15.15
C ASP A 77 -1.45 -1.34 15.72
N ASP A 78 -1.65 -1.61 17.01
CA ASP A 78 -2.94 -1.39 17.69
C ASP A 78 -3.32 0.10 17.82
N GLU A 79 -2.35 1.01 17.65
CA GLU A 79 -2.58 2.46 17.56
C GLU A 79 -2.95 2.89 16.14
N GLY A 80 -2.90 1.97 15.18
CA GLY A 80 -3.20 2.23 13.78
C GLY A 80 -2.05 2.79 12.96
N ASN A 81 -0.84 2.78 13.49
CA ASN A 81 0.33 3.19 12.73
C ASN A 81 0.71 2.12 11.71
N LEU A 82 1.00 2.55 10.50
CA LEU A 82 1.45 1.70 9.41
C LEU A 82 2.97 1.62 9.38
N TYR A 83 3.51 0.41 9.42
CA TYR A 83 4.93 0.12 9.24
C TYR A 83 5.16 -0.49 7.87
N VAL A 84 6.06 0.08 7.08
CA VAL A 84 6.37 -0.37 5.72
C VAL A 84 7.84 -0.76 5.63
N ALA A 85 8.11 -1.98 5.16
CA ALA A 85 9.44 -2.42 4.82
C ALA A 85 9.87 -1.80 3.48
N ASP A 86 10.60 -0.70 3.56
CA ASP A 86 11.07 0.07 2.41
C ASP A 86 12.40 -0.50 1.91
N TYR A 87 12.28 -1.51 1.04
CA TYR A 87 13.34 -2.47 0.74
C TYR A 87 14.64 -1.84 0.21
N TYR A 88 14.57 -0.95 -0.78
CA TYR A 88 15.80 -0.32 -1.33
C TYR A 88 16.25 0.91 -0.55
N ASN A 89 15.47 1.41 0.40
CA ASN A 89 15.93 2.41 1.34
C ASN A 89 16.54 1.79 2.61
N HIS A 90 16.52 0.46 2.74
CA HIS A 90 17.11 -0.29 3.85
C HIS A 90 16.57 0.12 5.23
N LEU A 91 15.29 0.49 5.28
CA LEU A 91 14.64 0.99 6.49
C LEU A 91 13.24 0.41 6.64
N ILE A 92 12.72 0.53 7.86
CA ILE A 92 11.30 0.38 8.16
C ILE A 92 10.76 1.79 8.42
N ALA A 93 9.78 2.23 7.65
CA ALA A 93 9.15 3.52 7.84
C ALA A 93 7.82 3.37 8.60
N LYS A 94 7.61 4.20 9.62
CA LYS A 94 6.35 4.29 10.38
C LYS A 94 5.56 5.50 9.89
N PHE A 95 4.25 5.33 9.70
CA PHE A 95 3.33 6.39 9.30
C PHE A 95 2.09 6.39 10.20
N GLU A 96 1.70 7.56 10.66
CA GLU A 96 0.39 7.80 11.28
C GLU A 96 -0.63 7.95 10.14
N ILE A 97 -1.68 7.11 10.13
CA ILE A 97 -2.66 7.04 9.02
C ILE A 97 -4.11 7.20 9.49
N ILE A 98 -4.31 7.50 10.78
CA ILE A 98 -5.60 7.79 11.42
C ILE A 98 -5.61 9.23 11.91
#